data_AF-A0A8X6R899-F1
#
_entry.id   AF-A0A8X6R899-F1
#
_cell.length_a   1.000
_cell.length_b   1.000
_cell.length_c   1.000
_cell.angle_alpha   90.00
_cell.angle_beta   90.00
_cell.angle_gamma   90.00
#
_symmetry.space_group_name_H-M   'P 1'
#
loop_
_entity.id
_entity.type
_entity.pdbx_description
1 polymer ?
#
loop_
_entity_poly.entity_id
_entity_poly.type
_entity_poly.pdbx_seq_one_letter_code
_entity_poly.pdbx_strand_id
1 'polypeptide(L)'
;MPIIQEKAREIFEKLKERTSGSSSEELELKATTGWCTKFKRRSGIKHVLMHEGYRPQQIFNCDETGLFWKFMPNRTYITKDEKSVPGHKPMKDRLTLLLRANASGDMMLKPLLVYHSENP
;
A
#
# COMPACT_ATOMS: atom_id res chain seq x y z
N MET A 1 7.49 8.19 -12.90
CA MET A 1 8.35 7.60 -11.85
C MET A 1 8.81 8.59 -10.79
N PRO A 2 9.22 9.85 -11.08
CA PRO A 2 9.76 10.73 -10.03
C PRO A 2 8.72 11.14 -8.98
N ILE A 3 7.49 11.47 -9.39
CA ILE A 3 6.46 12.03 -8.50
C ILE A 3 5.96 11.00 -7.46
N ILE A 4 5.70 9.75 -7.87
CA ILE A 4 5.23 8.71 -6.94
C ILE A 4 6.32 8.35 -5.92
N GLN A 5 7.58 8.29 -6.36
CA GLN A 5 8.71 8.02 -5.46
C GLN A 5 8.93 9.16 -4.48
N GLU A 6 8.82 10.40 -4.94
CA GLU A 6 8.93 11.59 -4.12
C GLU A 6 7.81 11.66 -3.08
N LYS A 7 6.56 11.39 -3.47
CA LYS A 7 5.42 11.31 -2.55
C LYS A 7 5.56 10.20 -1.51
N ALA A 8 6.02 9.02 -1.93
CA ALA A 8 6.27 7.92 -1.00
C ALA A 8 7.37 8.28 0.01
N ARG A 9 8.43 8.97 -0.44
CA ARG A 9 9.52 9.46 0.43
C ARG A 9 9.04 10.55 1.38
N GLU A 10 8.25 11.52 0.90
CA GLU A 10 7.64 12.57 1.72
C GLU A 10 6.78 11.99 2.86
N ILE A 11 5.95 10.99 2.55
CA ILE A 11 5.13 10.28 3.55
C ILE A 11 6.02 9.54 4.53
N PHE A 12 7.05 8.85 4.04
CA PHE A 12 7.98 8.10 4.89
C PHE A 12 8.71 8.99 5.90
N GLU A 13 9.24 10.13 5.47
CA GLU A 13 9.91 11.09 6.37
C GLU A 13 8.94 11.66 7.41
N LYS A 14 7.72 12.05 7.00
CA LYS A 14 6.67 12.50 7.93
C LYS A 14 6.30 11.44 8.98
N LEU A 15 6.33 10.17 8.61
CA LEU A 15 6.08 9.06 9.54
C LEU A 15 7.28 8.80 10.45
N LYS A 16 8.50 8.93 9.94
CA LYS A 16 9.74 8.79 10.71
C LYS A 16 9.85 9.84 11.81
N GLU A 17 9.52 11.10 11.49
CA GLU A 17 9.48 12.22 12.46
C GLU A 17 8.48 12.00 13.59
N ARG A 18 7.36 11.31 13.33
CA ARG A 18 6.33 10.99 14.34
C ARG A 18 6.69 9.80 15.22
N THR A 19 7.60 8.94 14.77
CA THR A 19 7.93 7.66 15.43
C THR A 19 9.18 7.75 16.31
N SER A 20 10.01 8.79 16.12
CA SER A 20 11.29 9.01 16.85
C SER A 20 11.17 9.22 18.37
N GLY A 21 9.96 9.24 18.94
CA GLY A 21 9.74 9.24 20.39
C GLY A 21 9.78 7.86 21.08
N SER A 22 9.84 6.74 20.33
CA SER A 22 9.78 5.40 20.92
C SER A 22 10.61 4.37 20.15
N SER A 23 11.76 3.99 20.74
CA SER A 23 12.68 2.91 20.35
C SER A 23 13.57 3.14 19.11
N SER A 24 14.87 2.92 19.32
CA SER A 24 15.98 3.17 18.40
C SER A 24 16.13 2.08 17.32
N GLU A 25 15.19 1.99 16.38
CA GLU A 25 15.40 1.23 15.13
C GLU A 25 15.34 2.19 13.94
N GLU A 26 16.44 2.28 13.19
CA GLU A 26 16.48 3.04 11.93
C GLU A 26 15.58 2.36 10.89
N LEU A 27 14.42 2.95 10.63
CA LEU A 27 13.52 2.50 9.57
C LEU A 27 14.19 2.79 8.21
N GLU A 28 14.34 1.77 7.37
CA GLU A 28 14.84 1.88 5.99
C GLU A 28 13.67 1.75 4.99
N LEU A 29 13.50 2.73 4.10
CA LEU A 29 12.47 2.69 3.07
C LEU A 29 12.85 1.69 1.96
N LYS A 30 12.29 0.47 2.01
CA LYS A 30 12.46 -0.57 0.96
C LYS A 30 11.25 -0.66 0.05
N ALA A 31 11.49 -0.55 -1.26
CA ALA A 31 10.49 -0.83 -2.30
C ALA A 31 11.00 -1.96 -3.21
N THR A 32 10.19 -3.02 -3.40
CA THR A 32 10.57 -4.12 -4.29
C THR A 32 10.20 -3.79 -5.74
N THR A 33 11.18 -3.88 -6.64
CA THR A 33 10.95 -3.70 -8.09
C THR A 33 10.46 -4.99 -8.76
N GLY A 34 10.67 -6.14 -8.12
CA GLY A 34 10.43 -7.46 -8.70
C GLY A 34 8.97 -7.70 -9.10
N TRP A 35 8.00 -7.24 -8.30
CA TRP A 35 6.58 -7.33 -8.65
C TRP A 35 6.26 -6.51 -9.89
N CYS A 36 6.69 -5.24 -9.94
CA CYS A 36 6.42 -4.34 -11.06
C CYS A 36 7.02 -4.86 -12.38
N THR A 37 8.24 -5.41 -12.34
CA THR A 37 8.88 -6.02 -13.51
C THR A 37 8.14 -7.26 -13.99
N LYS A 38 7.69 -8.14 -13.07
CA LYS A 38 6.89 -9.33 -13.43
C LYS A 38 5.52 -8.94 -13.99
N PHE A 39 4.87 -7.94 -13.41
CA PHE A 39 3.59 -7.42 -13.87
C PHE A 39 3.70 -6.91 -15.31
N LYS A 40 4.64 -5.99 -15.60
CA LYS A 40 4.87 -5.45 -16.95
C LYS A 40 5.14 -6.52 -18.00
N ARG A 41 5.74 -7.65 -17.61
CA ARG A 41 5.97 -8.81 -18.50
C ARG A 41 4.68 -9.57 -18.78
N ARG A 42 3.79 -9.72 -17.79
CA ARG A 42 2.56 -10.51 -17.88
C ARG A 42 1.38 -9.75 -18.47
N SER A 43 1.26 -8.46 -18.18
CA SER A 43 0.07 -7.66 -18.49
C SER A 43 -0.04 -7.22 -19.95
N GLY A 44 0.93 -7.57 -20.81
CA GLY A 44 0.89 -7.18 -22.22
C GLY A 44 0.92 -5.66 -22.44
N ILE A 45 1.21 -4.85 -21.41
CA ILE A 45 1.20 -3.37 -21.49
C ILE A 45 2.10 -2.85 -22.61
N LYS A 46 3.21 -3.56 -22.90
CA LYS A 46 4.07 -3.22 -24.05
C LYS A 46 3.34 -3.34 -25.39
N HIS A 47 2.45 -4.31 -25.57
CA HIS A 47 1.66 -4.47 -26.78
C HIS A 47 0.69 -3.31 -26.96
N VAL A 48 -0.05 -2.94 -25.91
CA VAL A 48 -1.00 -1.80 -25.95
C VAL A 48 -0.27 -0.49 -26.25
N LEU A 49 0.91 -0.27 -25.65
CA LEU A 49 1.74 0.91 -25.91
C LEU A 49 2.26 0.96 -27.36
N MET A 50 2.63 -0.18 -27.94
CA MET A 50 3.28 -0.23 -29.27
C MET A 50 2.31 -0.37 -30.45
N HIS A 51 1.20 -1.09 -30.29
CA HIS A 51 0.27 -1.37 -31.39
C HIS A 51 -0.92 -0.42 -31.44
N GLU A 52 -1.43 0.03 -30.29
CA GLU A 52 -2.63 0.88 -30.25
C GLU A 52 -2.30 2.37 -30.10
N GLY A 53 -1.00 2.73 -30.08
CA GLY A 53 -0.54 4.12 -30.08
C GLY A 53 -0.79 4.88 -28.77
N TYR A 54 -1.19 4.20 -27.69
CA TYR A 54 -1.40 4.84 -26.39
C TYR A 54 -0.07 5.32 -25.78
N ARG A 55 -0.09 6.53 -25.25
CA ARG A 55 1.04 7.06 -24.46
C ARG A 55 1.00 6.48 -23.05
N PRO A 56 2.16 6.27 -22.39
CA PRO A 56 2.22 5.82 -20.99
C PRO A 56 1.40 6.68 -20.01
N GLN A 57 1.17 7.95 -20.33
CA GLN A 57 0.36 8.86 -19.53
C GLN A 57 -1.14 8.55 -19.58
N GLN A 58 -1.62 7.90 -20.64
CA GLN A 58 -3.04 7.60 -20.88
C GLN A 58 -3.48 6.26 -20.30
N ILE A 59 -2.52 5.38 -19.97
CA ILE A 59 -2.81 4.07 -19.42
C ILE A 59 -2.81 4.18 -17.89
N PHE A 60 -3.95 3.91 -17.27
CA PHE A 60 -4.09 3.88 -15.81
C PHE A 60 -4.27 2.46 -15.30
N ASN A 61 -3.64 2.17 -14.17
CA ASN A 61 -3.93 0.97 -13.38
C ASN A 61 -4.52 1.38 -12.03
N CYS A 62 -5.44 0.56 -11.51
CA CYS A 62 -6.06 0.74 -10.21
C CYS A 62 -5.96 -0.56 -9.43
N ASP A 63 -5.68 -0.48 -8.14
CA ASP A 63 -5.70 -1.65 -7.28
C ASP A 63 -6.09 -1.27 -5.85
N GLU A 64 -6.68 -2.23 -5.14
CA GLU A 64 -7.09 -2.08 -3.74
C GLU A 64 -5.95 -2.49 -2.81
N THR A 65 -5.71 -1.69 -1.78
CA THR A 65 -4.73 -2.01 -0.74
C THR A 65 -5.35 -1.81 0.64
N GLY A 66 -5.16 -2.81 1.51
CA GLY A 66 -5.59 -2.73 2.90
C GLY A 66 -4.49 -2.14 3.77
N LEU A 67 -4.75 -0.99 4.40
CA LEU A 67 -3.91 -0.42 5.44
C LEU A 67 -4.44 -0.84 6.81
N PHE A 68 -3.57 -1.32 7.69
CA PHE A 68 -3.96 -1.62 9.07
C PHE A 68 -4.13 -0.31 9.85
N TRP A 69 -5.37 -0.04 10.31
CA TRP A 69 -5.67 1.16 11.10
C TRP A 69 -5.44 0.95 12.60
N LYS A 70 -5.60 -0.29 13.09
CA LYS A 70 -5.25 -0.69 14.46
C LYS A 70 -4.42 -1.97 14.43
N PHE A 71 -3.17 -1.86 13.99
CA PHE A 71 -2.23 -2.96 14.13
C PHE A 71 -1.89 -3.10 15.62
N MET A 72 -2.49 -4.07 16.31
CA MET A 72 -2.05 -4.41 17.66
C MET A 72 -0.59 -4.90 17.57
N PRO A 73 0.35 -4.33 18.35
CA PRO A 73 1.69 -4.87 18.43
C PRO A 73 1.60 -6.33 18.86
N ASN A 74 2.39 -7.22 18.24
CA ASN A 74 2.48 -8.64 18.65
C ASN A 74 2.84 -8.83 20.14
N ARG A 75 3.28 -7.76 20.82
CA ARG A 75 3.83 -7.73 22.17
C ARG A 75 3.12 -6.71 23.07
N THR A 76 1.79 -6.64 23.03
CA THR A 76 1.04 -6.06 24.14
C THR A 76 0.76 -7.14 25.18
N TYR A 77 0.65 -6.73 26.45
CA TYR A 77 0.24 -7.56 27.59
C TYR A 77 -1.20 -8.02 27.39
N ILE A 78 -1.42 -8.95 26.46
CA ILE A 78 -2.62 -9.77 26.47
C ILE A 78 -2.57 -10.48 27.84
N THR A 79 -3.59 -10.27 28.67
CA THR A 79 -3.74 -11.05 29.91
C THR A 79 -3.59 -12.52 29.54
N LYS A 80 -2.90 -13.32 30.38
CA LYS A 80 -2.67 -14.74 30.09
C LYS A 80 -3.98 -15.49 29.75
N ASP A 81 -5.10 -14.94 30.21
CA ASP A 81 -6.46 -15.42 30.00
C ASP A 81 -7.01 -15.18 28.58
N GLU A 82 -6.63 -14.12 27.86
CA GLU A 82 -7.10 -13.90 26.47
C GLU A 82 -6.35 -14.76 25.44
N LYS A 83 -5.06 -15.02 25.67
CA LYS A 83 -4.27 -15.96 24.86
C LYS A 83 -4.67 -17.42 25.08
N SER A 84 -5.24 -17.74 26.24
CA SER A 84 -5.64 -19.11 26.59
C SER A 84 -6.98 -19.50 25.97
N VAL A 85 -7.74 -18.56 25.40
CA VAL A 85 -9.00 -18.87 24.70
C VAL A 85 -8.69 -19.50 23.33
N PRO A 86 -9.04 -20.79 23.12
CA PRO A 86 -8.82 -21.43 21.83
C PRO A 86 -9.60 -20.69 20.73
N GLY A 87 -8.88 -20.18 19.73
CA GLY A 87 -9.49 -19.49 18.57
C GLY A 87 -9.52 -17.96 18.62
N HIS A 88 -8.98 -17.32 19.67
CA HIS A 88 -8.89 -15.86 19.72
C HIS A 88 -7.96 -15.32 18.60
N LYS A 89 -8.56 -14.70 17.58
CA LYS A 89 -7.85 -13.96 16.53
C LYS A 89 -7.88 -12.47 16.88
N PRO A 90 -6.73 -11.80 17.05
CA PRO A 90 -6.70 -10.38 17.31
C PRO A 90 -7.40 -9.63 16.16
N MET A 91 -8.30 -8.72 16.53
CA MET A 91 -9.07 -7.92 15.59
C MET A 91 -8.12 -7.05 14.76
N LYS A 92 -8.12 -7.27 13.44
CA LYS A 92 -7.30 -6.51 12.49
C LYS A 92 -8.22 -5.57 11.72
N ASP A 93 -8.48 -4.39 12.28
CA ASP A 93 -9.17 -3.33 11.56
C ASP A 93 -8.30 -2.88 10.38
N ARG A 94 -8.85 -2.97 9.18
CA ARG A 94 -8.22 -2.56 7.92
C ARG A 94 -9.05 -1.47 7.26
N LEU A 95 -8.37 -0.45 6.79
CA LEU A 95 -8.89 0.56 5.88
C LEU A 95 -8.52 0.14 4.46
N THR A 96 -9.51 -0.11 3.60
CA THR A 96 -9.25 -0.45 2.20
C THR A 96 -9.20 0.82 1.37
N LEU A 97 -8.08 1.07 0.69
CA LEU A 97 -7.89 2.19 -0.21
C LEU A 97 -7.78 1.70 -1.65
N LEU A 98 -8.50 2.34 -2.57
CA LEU A 98 -8.28 2.18 -4.00
C LEU A 98 -7.25 3.22 -4.46
N LEU A 99 -6.11 2.74 -4.94
CA LEU A 99 -5.04 3.57 -5.49
C LEU A 99 -5.05 3.48 -7.01
N ARG A 100 -4.94 4.63 -7.69
CA ARG A 100 -4.84 4.70 -9.15
C ARG A 100 -3.65 5.56 -9.57
N ALA A 101 -2.86 5.03 -10.49
CA ALA A 101 -1.73 5.73 -11.09
C ALA A 101 -1.62 5.40 -12.58
N ASN A 102 -1.04 6.31 -13.36
CA ASN A 102 -0.74 6.04 -14.76
C ASN A 102 0.57 5.26 -14.94
N ALA A 103 0.76 4.65 -16.11
CA ALA A 103 1.93 3.84 -16.41
C ALA A 103 3.23 4.67 -16.47
N SER A 104 3.13 5.97 -16.78
CA SER A 104 4.22 6.94 -16.67
C SER A 104 4.67 7.14 -15.21
N GLY A 105 3.73 7.03 -14.27
CA GLY A 105 3.92 7.30 -12.85
C GLY A 105 4.21 8.76 -12.54
N ASP A 106 3.72 9.67 -13.37
CA ASP A 106 3.72 11.13 -13.16
C ASP A 106 2.36 11.61 -12.62
N MET A 107 1.29 10.81 -12.81
CA MET A 107 -0.03 11.10 -12.29
C MET A 107 -0.50 10.02 -11.32
N MET A 108 -0.91 10.45 -10.13
CA MET A 108 -1.61 9.64 -9.15
C MET A 108 -2.93 10.34 -8.81
N LEU A 109 -4.04 9.61 -8.91
CA LEU A 109 -5.34 10.17 -8.52
C LEU A 109 -5.46 10.19 -6.99
N LYS A 110 -6.36 11.05 -6.49
CA LYS A 110 -6.70 11.07 -5.06
C LYS A 110 -7.15 9.66 -4.64
N PRO A 111 -6.52 9.07 -3.60
CA PRO A 111 -6.94 7.77 -3.07
C PRO A 111 -8.42 7.79 -2.70
N LEU A 112 -9.13 6.72 -3.02
CA LEU A 112 -10.53 6.55 -2.62
C LEU A 112 -10.60 5.56 -1.46
N LEU A 113 -11.38 5.91 -0.44
CA LEU A 113 -11.70 4.99 0.64
C LEU A 113 -12.81 4.04 0.18
N VAL A 114 -12.51 2.75 0.17
CA VAL A 114 -13.47 1.69 -0.13
C VAL A 114 -14.12 1.27 1.19
N TYR A 115 -15.41 1.55 1.32
CA TYR A 115 -16.21 1.05 2.43
C TYR A 115 -16.76 -0.34 2.12
N HIS A 116 -16.98 -1.13 3.17
CA HIS A 116 -17.73 -2.37 3.04
C HIS A 116 -19.17 -2.05 2.62
N SER A 117 -19.72 -2.84 1.69
CA SER A 117 -21.15 -2.79 1.37
C SER A 117 -21.97 -2.98 2.65
N GLU A 118 -23.04 -2.20 2.81
CA GLU A 118 -23.99 -2.37 3.93
C GLU A 118 -24.63 -3.77 3.90
N ASN A 119 -24.68 -4.39 2.73
CA ASN A 119 -25.17 -5.75 2.53
C ASN A 119 -24.14 -6.56 1.72
N PRO A 120 -23.34 -7.42 2.37
CA PRO A 120 -22.29 -8.22 1.73
C PRO A 120 -22.83 -9.43 0.94
#